data_AF-A0AAN7BZY6-F1
#
_entry.id   AF-A0AAN7BZY6-F1
#
_cell.length_a   1.000
_cell.length_b   1.000
_cell.length_c   1.000
_cell.angle_alpha   90.00
_cell.angle_beta   90.00
_cell.angle_gamma   90.00
#
_symmetry.space_group_name_H-M   'P 1'
#
loop_
_entity.id
_entity.type
_entity.pdbx_description
1 polymer ?
#
loop_
_entity_poly.entity_id
_entity_poly.type
_entity_poly.pdbx_seq_one_letter_code
_entity_poly.pdbx_strand_id
1 'polypeptide(L)'
;ALQARIDTVSVTAPWVAAWEGDIPVDSVVNDALVAAGLAPYTWEASDPIHLSETSAALAANTRRLCRDRWCGVDIDDESELSPQIVYFISFTNYSLYTSFQAARCFYIHSSESYLGSINPEFGLDRLDEAISPEEFWNALRDQLLASVVEFTKRPPGFFSYSDFIVLTAGEAAHRPEFLDSLRSVAKSIPQLRVDHGVARPPEVELVISDDPTFAAAHGAAFWFRMMTDRSYCDVLDIISQYDMIRDGHSEL
;
A
#
# COMPACT_ATOMS: atom_id res chain seq x y z
N ALA A 1 31.73 9.71 0.77
CA ALA A 1 30.97 9.45 2.01
C ALA A 1 30.03 10.62 2.23
N LEU A 2 28.72 10.38 2.32
CA LEU A 2 27.75 11.43 2.68
C LEU A 2 28.10 11.94 4.07
N GLN A 3 28.63 13.16 4.13
CA GLN A 3 29.13 13.83 5.34
C GLN A 3 28.06 14.74 5.95
N ALA A 4 26.79 14.47 5.66
CA ALA A 4 25.64 15.18 6.20
C ALA A 4 25.10 14.40 7.40
N ARG A 5 24.98 15.06 8.54
CA ARG A 5 24.28 14.52 9.70
C ARG A 5 22.79 14.42 9.35
N ILE A 6 22.22 13.22 9.41
CA ILE A 6 20.79 13.02 9.21
C ILE A 6 20.13 13.22 10.57
N ASP A 7 19.40 14.33 10.72
CA ASP A 7 18.73 14.68 11.98
C ASP A 7 17.23 14.30 11.98
N THR A 8 16.66 13.97 10.82
CA THR A 8 15.23 13.62 10.68
C THR A 8 15.03 12.64 9.54
N VAL A 9 14.09 11.71 9.71
CA VAL A 9 13.72 10.69 8.72
C VAL A 9 12.20 10.54 8.67
N SER A 10 11.68 10.13 7.51
CA SER A 10 10.34 9.55 7.42
C SER A 10 10.46 8.03 7.47
N VAL A 11 9.59 7.40 8.25
CA VAL A 11 9.55 5.95 8.43
C VAL A 11 8.35 5.38 7.68
N THR A 12 8.57 4.28 6.96
CA THR A 12 7.52 3.42 6.43
C THR A 12 7.74 2.01 6.95
N ALA A 13 6.67 1.29 7.21
CA ALA A 13 6.76 -0.08 7.70
C ALA A 13 5.53 -0.90 7.30
N PRO A 14 5.67 -2.23 7.20
CA PRO A 14 4.54 -3.14 7.16
C PRO A 14 3.58 -2.84 8.31
N TRP A 15 2.27 -2.88 8.06
CA TRP A 15 1.30 -2.82 9.15
C TRP A 15 1.42 -4.06 10.04
N VAL A 16 1.48 -3.82 11.35
CA VAL A 16 1.52 -4.83 12.40
C VAL A 16 0.36 -4.56 13.35
N ALA A 17 -0.49 -5.57 13.59
CA ALA A 17 -1.66 -5.42 14.46
C ALA A 17 -1.33 -4.92 15.87
N ALA A 18 -0.14 -5.27 16.39
CA ALA A 18 0.32 -4.81 17.71
C ALA A 18 0.56 -3.30 17.80
N TRP A 19 0.65 -2.59 16.67
CA TRP A 19 0.84 -1.14 16.61
C TRP A 19 -0.48 -0.38 16.40
N GLU A 20 -1.62 -1.10 16.43
CA GLU A 20 -2.94 -0.48 16.34
C GLU A 20 -3.17 0.40 17.58
N GLY A 21 -3.23 1.71 17.37
CA GLY A 21 -3.45 2.69 18.45
C GLY A 21 -2.18 3.26 19.09
N ASP A 22 -0.99 2.97 18.55
CA ASP A 22 0.27 3.61 18.96
C ASP A 22 0.14 5.15 18.87
N ILE A 23 0.45 5.83 19.96
CA ILE A 23 0.54 7.30 20.02
C ILE A 23 2.01 7.72 19.99
N PRO A 24 2.36 8.93 19.50
CA PRO A 24 3.77 9.29 19.28
C PRO A 24 4.64 9.06 20.52
N VAL A 25 4.17 9.46 21.69
CA VAL A 25 4.92 9.34 22.95
C VAL A 25 5.17 7.91 23.44
N ASP A 26 4.44 6.93 22.93
CA ASP A 26 4.50 5.51 23.32
C ASP A 26 4.36 4.67 22.05
N SER A 27 5.38 4.75 21.18
CA SER A 27 5.42 4.00 19.92
C SER A 27 6.77 3.37 19.70
N VAL A 28 6.75 2.13 19.20
CA VAL A 28 7.96 1.36 18.86
C VAL A 28 8.82 2.10 17.82
N VAL A 29 8.18 2.90 16.98
CA VAL A 29 8.86 3.73 15.98
C VAL A 29 9.72 4.80 16.66
N ASN A 30 9.21 5.51 17.67
CA ASN A 30 9.98 6.50 18.40
C ASN A 30 11.13 5.87 19.19
N ASP A 31 10.91 4.71 19.81
CA ASP A 31 11.98 3.96 20.47
C ASP A 31 13.11 3.59 19.49
N ALA A 32 12.74 3.14 18.28
CA ALA A 32 13.69 2.82 17.22
C ALA A 32 14.46 4.07 16.74
N LEU A 33 13.79 5.22 16.60
CA LEU A 33 14.44 6.48 16.23
C LEU A 33 15.48 6.90 17.28
N VAL A 34 15.11 6.86 18.57
CA VAL A 34 16.03 7.21 19.67
C VAL A 34 17.23 6.25 19.70
N ALA A 35 16.99 4.94 19.56
CA ALA A 35 18.05 3.94 19.50
C ALA A 35 19.02 4.17 18.32
N ALA A 36 18.52 4.71 17.21
CA ALA A 36 19.32 5.10 16.04
C ALA A 36 20.00 6.47 16.16
N GLY A 37 19.81 7.20 17.28
CA GLY A 37 20.35 8.54 17.48
C GLY A 37 19.61 9.64 16.71
N LEU A 38 18.37 9.38 16.29
CA LEU A 38 17.48 10.29 15.57
C LEU A 38 16.48 10.95 16.52
N ALA A 39 15.92 12.08 16.11
CA ALA A 39 14.89 12.77 16.88
C ALA A 39 13.55 12.02 16.83
N PRO A 40 12.88 11.75 17.97
CA PRO A 40 11.54 11.17 17.98
C PRO A 40 10.47 12.20 17.57
N TYR A 41 9.32 11.71 17.13
CA TYR A 41 8.12 12.53 16.94
C TYR A 41 7.55 12.99 18.30
N THR A 42 7.07 14.23 18.38
CA THR A 42 6.46 14.77 19.61
C THR A 42 4.97 14.51 19.66
N TRP A 43 4.35 14.65 20.84
CA TRP A 43 2.89 14.54 21.01
C TRP A 43 2.11 15.62 20.22
N GLU A 44 2.79 16.70 19.82
CA GLU A 44 2.22 17.79 19.02
C GLU A 44 2.25 17.50 17.51
N ALA A 45 2.86 16.39 17.09
CA ALA A 45 2.88 16.00 15.68
C ALA A 45 1.46 15.61 15.23
N SER A 46 0.92 16.36 14.28
CA SER A 46 -0.32 16.02 13.57
C SER A 46 -0.11 14.98 12.47
N ASP A 47 1.16 14.63 12.22
CA ASP A 47 1.60 13.75 11.16
C ASP A 47 1.68 12.28 11.62
N PRO A 48 1.49 11.30 10.72
CA PRO A 48 1.65 9.90 11.08
C PRO A 48 3.10 9.62 11.50
N ILE A 49 3.28 8.91 12.62
CA ILE A 49 4.60 8.53 13.16
C ILE A 49 5.35 7.60 12.18
N HIS A 50 4.60 6.80 11.42
CA HIS A 50 5.08 6.03 10.28
C HIS A 50 3.98 5.96 9.21
N LEU A 51 4.39 5.79 7.95
CA LEU A 51 3.48 5.44 6.86
C LEU A 51 3.33 3.92 6.78
N SER A 52 2.12 3.44 6.46
CA SER A 52 2.00 2.03 6.06
C SER A 52 2.76 1.81 4.75
N GLU A 53 3.40 0.65 4.64
CA GLU A 53 4.13 0.26 3.43
C GLU A 53 3.24 0.31 2.19
N THR A 54 1.98 -0.13 2.32
CA THR A 54 0.97 -0.05 1.26
C THR A 54 0.76 1.37 0.75
N SER A 55 0.57 2.33 1.67
CA SER A 55 0.41 3.74 1.33
C SER A 55 1.66 4.32 0.68
N ALA A 56 2.83 4.04 1.24
CA ALA A 56 4.09 4.52 0.69
C ALA A 56 4.36 3.93 -0.71
N ALA A 57 4.07 2.65 -0.92
CA ALA A 57 4.18 2.01 -2.22
C ALA A 57 3.19 2.60 -3.24
N LEU A 58 1.95 2.93 -2.85
CA LEU A 58 1.02 3.66 -3.72
C LEU A 58 1.60 5.01 -4.14
N ALA A 59 2.15 5.77 -3.19
CA ALA A 59 2.76 7.06 -3.43
C ALA A 59 3.93 6.96 -4.42
N ALA A 60 4.78 5.95 -4.31
CA ALA A 60 5.86 5.71 -5.27
C ALA A 60 5.37 5.40 -6.68
N ASN A 61 4.16 4.86 -6.82
CA ASN A 61 3.49 4.64 -8.09
C ASN A 61 2.66 5.85 -8.54
N THR A 62 2.95 7.04 -8.00
CA THR A 62 2.22 8.31 -8.26
C THR A 62 0.73 8.27 -7.92
N ARG A 63 0.29 7.30 -7.12
CA ARG A 63 -1.10 7.14 -6.72
C ARG A 63 -1.35 7.80 -5.38
N ARG A 64 -2.51 8.44 -5.26
CA ARG A 64 -2.98 9.07 -4.02
C ARG A 64 -2.04 10.16 -3.49
N LEU A 65 -1.03 10.59 -4.26
CA LEU A 65 -0.21 11.77 -3.99
C LEU A 65 -1.05 13.03 -4.21
N CYS A 66 -0.84 14.05 -3.37
CA CYS A 66 -1.30 15.41 -3.62
C CYS A 66 -2.80 15.59 -3.95
N ARG A 67 -3.71 14.74 -3.43
CA ARG A 67 -5.02 14.48 -4.06
C ARG A 67 -5.99 15.66 -4.26
N ASP A 68 -5.78 16.80 -3.63
CA ASP A 68 -6.13 18.14 -4.17
C ASP A 68 -5.39 19.20 -3.32
N ARG A 69 -4.13 18.90 -2.98
CA ARG A 69 -3.34 19.56 -1.91
C ARG A 69 -3.80 19.21 -0.49
N TRP A 70 -4.12 17.95 -0.28
CA TRP A 70 -3.47 17.04 0.66
C TRP A 70 -4.40 15.85 0.82
N CYS A 71 -5.66 16.02 1.24
CA CYS A 71 -6.83 15.13 1.01
C CYS A 71 -8.10 15.64 1.73
N GLY A 72 -8.50 16.90 1.49
CA GLY A 72 -9.91 17.30 1.58
C GLY A 72 -10.54 17.02 0.21
N VAL A 73 -11.78 16.55 0.07
CA VAL A 73 -13.01 17.17 0.55
C VAL A 73 -14.02 16.08 0.98
N ASP A 74 -14.67 16.35 2.12
CA ASP A 74 -15.90 15.78 2.67
C ASP A 74 -16.09 14.26 2.81
N ILE A 75 -16.31 13.88 4.06
CA ILE A 75 -16.99 12.66 4.53
C ILE A 75 -18.39 12.48 3.86
N ASP A 76 -18.86 13.48 3.11
CA ASP A 76 -20.19 13.58 2.52
C ASP A 76 -20.22 13.59 0.97
N ASP A 77 -19.09 13.50 0.25
CA ASP A 77 -19.12 13.27 -1.21
C ASP A 77 -19.38 11.78 -1.49
N GLU A 78 -20.67 11.46 -1.65
CA GLU A 78 -21.15 10.08 -1.73
C GLU A 78 -20.63 9.29 -2.95
N SER A 79 -19.97 9.94 -3.90
CA SER A 79 -19.46 9.29 -5.13
C SER A 79 -18.12 8.54 -4.94
N GLU A 80 -17.41 8.77 -3.83
CA GLU A 80 -16.15 8.08 -3.47
C GLU A 80 -16.26 7.15 -2.24
N LEU A 81 -17.48 6.82 -1.80
CA LEU A 81 -17.75 6.07 -0.56
C LEU A 81 -17.19 4.64 -0.50
N SER A 82 -16.72 4.10 -1.62
CA SER A 82 -16.09 2.79 -1.68
C SER A 82 -14.67 2.93 -2.22
N PRO A 83 -13.68 3.33 -1.40
CA PRO A 83 -12.30 3.33 -1.85
C PRO A 83 -11.95 1.93 -2.36
N GLN A 84 -11.16 1.88 -3.44
CA GLN A 84 -10.63 0.63 -3.95
C GLN A 84 -9.88 -0.10 -2.84
N ILE A 85 -9.90 -1.42 -2.85
CA ILE A 85 -9.14 -2.23 -1.90
C ILE A 85 -7.77 -2.53 -2.49
N VAL A 86 -6.74 -2.03 -1.83
CA VAL A 86 -5.37 -2.39 -2.13
C VAL A 86 -5.09 -3.74 -1.50
N TYR A 87 -4.86 -4.75 -2.33
CA TYR A 87 -4.20 -5.97 -1.91
C TYR A 87 -2.70 -5.79 -2.13
N PHE A 88 -2.00 -5.41 -1.08
CA PHE A 88 -0.57 -5.20 -1.11
C PHE A 88 0.16 -6.53 -0.93
N ILE A 89 1.14 -6.79 -1.80
CA ILE A 89 1.92 -8.01 -1.81
C ILE A 89 3.39 -7.61 -1.99
N SER A 90 4.16 -7.73 -0.91
CA SER A 90 5.60 -7.51 -0.90
C SER A 90 6.32 -8.86 -0.89
N PHE A 91 6.96 -9.22 -2.00
CA PHE A 91 7.70 -10.48 -2.14
C PHE A 91 9.19 -10.24 -1.96
N THR A 92 9.71 -10.76 -0.86
CA THR A 92 11.09 -10.53 -0.42
C THR A 92 11.90 -11.82 -0.54
N ASN A 93 13.20 -11.72 -0.28
CA ASN A 93 14.08 -12.87 -0.26
C ASN A 93 13.72 -13.85 0.86
N TYR A 94 13.15 -13.37 1.97
CA TYR A 94 12.99 -14.15 3.20
C TYR A 94 11.54 -14.38 3.62
N SER A 95 10.60 -13.63 3.04
CA SER A 95 9.17 -13.74 3.36
C SER A 95 8.27 -13.13 2.29
N LEU A 96 7.01 -13.52 2.34
CA LEU A 96 5.92 -12.84 1.66
C LEU A 96 5.16 -11.99 2.67
N TYR A 97 5.15 -10.68 2.48
CA TYR A 97 4.27 -9.79 3.24
C TYR A 97 3.02 -9.47 2.42
N THR A 98 1.86 -9.60 3.05
CA THR A 98 0.58 -9.21 2.44
C THR A 98 -0.25 -8.36 3.38
N SER A 99 -1.06 -7.46 2.84
CA SER A 99 -2.08 -6.74 3.60
C SER A 99 -3.22 -6.27 2.69
N PHE A 100 -4.38 -6.01 3.30
CA PHE A 100 -5.47 -5.31 2.63
C PHE A 100 -5.62 -3.94 3.25
N GLN A 101 -5.72 -2.90 2.42
CA GLN A 101 -5.95 -1.53 2.88
C GLN A 101 -6.94 -0.84 1.96
N ALA A 102 -7.78 0.03 2.49
CA ALA A 102 -8.50 0.98 1.64
C ALA A 102 -7.49 1.90 0.93
N ALA A 103 -7.68 2.12 -0.37
CA ALA A 103 -6.86 3.00 -1.21
C ALA A 103 -7.18 4.48 -0.91
N ARG A 104 -6.94 4.90 0.34
CA ARG A 104 -7.05 6.28 0.77
C ARG A 104 -5.76 7.04 0.51
N CYS A 105 -5.72 8.24 1.04
CA CYS A 105 -4.57 9.12 0.98
C CYS A 105 -3.41 8.52 1.73
N PHE A 106 -2.23 8.56 1.12
CA PHE A 106 -1.08 7.78 1.58
C PHE A 106 -0.55 8.21 2.97
N TYR A 107 -0.88 9.42 3.45
CA TYR A 107 -0.49 9.90 4.79
C TYR A 107 -1.57 9.69 5.85
N ILE A 108 -2.73 9.12 5.50
CA ILE A 108 -3.73 8.72 6.49
C ILE A 108 -3.20 7.54 7.30
N HIS A 109 -3.57 7.49 8.59
CA HIS A 109 -3.15 6.47 9.54
C HIS A 109 -3.27 5.04 9.00
N SER A 110 -2.31 4.21 9.38
CA SER A 110 -2.23 2.79 9.01
C SER A 110 -3.34 1.92 9.62
N SER A 111 -4.24 2.48 10.43
CA SER A 111 -5.35 1.81 11.12
C SER A 111 -6.41 1.17 10.21
N GLU A 112 -6.39 1.48 8.91
CA GLU A 112 -7.25 0.84 7.91
C GLU A 112 -6.59 -0.33 7.19
N SER A 113 -5.39 -0.74 7.61
CA SER A 113 -4.78 -1.98 7.14
C SER A 113 -5.37 -3.16 7.90
N TYR A 114 -5.60 -4.25 7.19
CA TYR A 114 -6.21 -5.46 7.72
C TYR A 114 -5.56 -6.69 7.14
N LEU A 115 -5.65 -7.79 7.89
CA LEU A 115 -5.11 -9.10 7.50
C LEU A 115 -3.64 -9.01 7.08
N GLY A 116 -2.87 -8.12 7.73
CA GLY A 116 -1.43 -8.03 7.56
C GLY A 116 -0.77 -9.34 7.98
N SER A 117 0.02 -9.93 7.09
CA SER A 117 0.70 -11.20 7.33
C SER A 117 2.11 -11.15 6.78
N ILE A 118 3.10 -11.52 7.61
CA ILE A 118 4.48 -11.77 7.19
C ILE A 118 4.67 -13.29 7.23
N ASN A 119 4.74 -13.94 6.07
CA ASN A 119 4.88 -15.39 5.97
C ASN A 119 6.29 -15.79 5.48
N PRO A 120 7.16 -16.34 6.34
CA PRO A 120 8.51 -16.75 5.97
C PRO A 120 8.57 -18.05 5.15
N GLU A 121 7.46 -18.79 5.01
CA GLU A 121 7.40 -20.00 4.17
C GLU A 121 7.39 -19.65 2.67
N PHE A 122 7.08 -18.40 2.33
CA PHE A 122 7.01 -17.90 0.96
C PHE A 122 8.08 -16.85 0.67
N GLY A 123 9.27 -16.96 1.26
CA GLY A 123 10.47 -16.22 0.82
C GLY A 123 11.05 -16.79 -0.47
N LEU A 124 11.72 -15.97 -1.29
CA LEU A 124 12.42 -16.47 -2.48
C LEU A 124 13.49 -17.52 -2.14
N ASP A 125 14.12 -17.41 -0.98
CA ASP A 125 15.11 -18.37 -0.48
C ASP A 125 14.55 -19.79 -0.29
N ARG A 126 13.23 -19.92 -0.10
CA ARG A 126 12.53 -21.21 0.01
C ARG A 126 12.31 -21.90 -1.33
N LEU A 127 12.53 -21.21 -2.46
CA LEU A 127 12.34 -21.78 -3.79
C LEU A 127 13.25 -23.01 -4.02
N ASP A 128 14.48 -22.94 -3.52
CA ASP A 128 15.46 -24.03 -3.65
C ASP A 128 15.20 -25.19 -2.66
N GLU A 129 14.43 -24.93 -1.60
CA GLU A 129 14.03 -25.92 -0.60
C GLU A 129 12.74 -26.66 -0.98
N ALA A 130 11.97 -26.13 -1.94
CA ALA A 130 10.73 -26.72 -2.40
C ALA A 130 10.97 -28.02 -3.19
N ILE A 131 9.99 -28.95 -3.12
CA ILE A 131 10.02 -30.22 -3.87
C ILE A 131 10.17 -29.95 -5.38
N SER A 132 9.51 -28.89 -5.86
CA SER A 132 9.74 -28.35 -7.20
C SER A 132 9.44 -26.84 -7.25
N PRO A 133 10.03 -26.08 -8.19
CA PRO A 133 9.69 -24.68 -8.38
C PRO A 133 8.21 -24.45 -8.69
N GLU A 134 7.59 -25.34 -9.47
CA GLU A 134 6.16 -25.25 -9.82
C GLU A 134 5.27 -25.37 -8.59
N GLU A 135 5.60 -26.30 -7.67
CA GLU A 135 4.86 -26.47 -6.43
C GLU A 135 4.95 -25.23 -5.53
N PHE A 136 6.13 -24.60 -5.43
CA PHE A 136 6.29 -23.34 -4.70
C PHE A 136 5.38 -22.24 -5.26
N TRP A 137 5.41 -22.01 -6.57
CA TRP A 137 4.60 -20.94 -7.19
C TRP A 137 3.10 -21.22 -7.12
N ASN A 138 2.69 -22.49 -7.21
CA ASN A 138 1.29 -22.87 -7.03
C ASN A 138 0.84 -22.65 -5.58
N ALA A 139 1.64 -23.08 -4.59
CA ALA A 139 1.34 -22.86 -3.18
C ALA A 139 1.30 -21.36 -2.83
N LEU A 140 2.21 -20.55 -3.37
CA LEU A 140 2.19 -19.09 -3.23
C LEU A 140 0.89 -18.51 -3.79
N ARG A 141 0.47 -18.95 -4.99
CA ARG A 141 -0.78 -18.49 -5.61
C ARG A 141 -2.01 -18.87 -4.77
N ASP A 142 -2.05 -20.10 -4.28
CA ASP A 142 -3.13 -20.60 -3.43
C ASP A 142 -3.20 -19.80 -2.12
N GLN A 143 -2.06 -19.50 -1.50
CA GLN A 143 -1.98 -18.63 -0.33
C GLN A 143 -2.53 -17.22 -0.64
N LEU A 144 -2.13 -16.62 -1.77
CA LEU A 144 -2.61 -15.30 -2.15
C LEU A 144 -4.12 -15.26 -2.38
N LEU A 145 -4.69 -16.29 -3.00
CA LEU A 145 -6.14 -16.43 -3.19
C LEU A 145 -6.87 -16.70 -1.88
N ALA A 146 -6.29 -17.51 -0.99
CA ALA A 146 -6.85 -17.78 0.33
C ALA A 146 -6.98 -16.50 1.16
N SER A 147 -5.99 -15.60 1.09
CA SER A 147 -6.07 -14.27 1.70
C SER A 147 -7.23 -13.43 1.15
N VAL A 148 -7.53 -13.51 -0.16
CA VAL A 148 -8.69 -12.83 -0.76
C VAL A 148 -10.01 -13.45 -0.25
N VAL A 149 -10.10 -14.78 -0.15
CA VAL A 149 -11.26 -15.45 0.46
C VAL A 149 -11.45 -15.04 1.91
N GLU A 150 -10.37 -14.97 2.68
CA GLU A 150 -10.45 -14.52 4.08
C GLU A 150 -10.98 -13.09 4.18
N PHE A 151 -10.53 -12.21 3.28
CA PHE A 151 -11.04 -10.86 3.18
C PHE A 151 -12.56 -10.81 2.89
N THR A 152 -13.13 -11.77 2.14
CA THR A 152 -14.58 -11.80 1.85
C THR A 152 -15.45 -12.23 3.04
N LYS A 153 -14.89 -12.89 4.06
CA LYS A 153 -15.65 -13.33 5.24
C LYS A 153 -16.03 -12.17 6.17
N ARG A 154 -15.44 -11.00 5.97
CA ARG A 154 -15.76 -9.81 6.76
C ARG A 154 -17.22 -9.42 6.52
N PRO A 155 -17.92 -8.91 7.55
CA PRO A 155 -19.29 -8.45 7.39
C PRO A 155 -19.39 -7.48 6.20
N PRO A 156 -20.43 -7.59 5.36
CA PRO A 156 -20.62 -6.67 4.26
C PRO A 156 -20.71 -5.24 4.81
N GLY A 157 -19.66 -4.46 4.60
CA GLY A 157 -19.56 -3.04 4.96
C GLY A 157 -19.37 -2.19 3.70
N PHE A 158 -18.87 -0.97 3.88
CA PHE A 158 -18.59 0.00 2.80
C PHE A 158 -17.73 -0.54 1.64
N PHE A 159 -16.98 -1.63 1.86
CA PHE A 159 -16.05 -2.22 0.90
C PHE A 159 -16.61 -3.41 0.11
N SER A 160 -17.89 -3.73 0.27
CA SER A 160 -18.48 -4.93 -0.36
C SER A 160 -18.46 -4.86 -1.88
N TYR A 161 -18.51 -3.64 -2.45
CA TYR A 161 -18.56 -3.36 -3.88
C TYR A 161 -17.30 -2.68 -4.43
N SER A 162 -16.23 -2.59 -3.63
CA SER A 162 -15.00 -1.92 -4.01
C SER A 162 -14.22 -2.70 -5.06
N ASP A 163 -13.69 -1.98 -6.04
CA ASP A 163 -12.70 -2.49 -6.99
C ASP A 163 -11.36 -2.75 -6.27
N PHE A 164 -10.46 -3.52 -6.89
CA PHE A 164 -9.18 -3.93 -6.31
C PHE A 164 -7.98 -3.32 -7.03
N ILE A 165 -6.97 -2.98 -6.25
CA ILE A 165 -5.60 -2.75 -6.72
C ILE A 165 -4.73 -3.87 -6.15
N VAL A 166 -4.18 -4.73 -6.99
CA VAL A 166 -3.09 -5.64 -6.60
C VAL A 166 -1.79 -4.87 -6.74
N LEU A 167 -1.18 -4.48 -5.61
CA LEU A 167 0.02 -3.65 -5.59
C LEU A 167 1.24 -4.49 -5.19
N THR A 168 2.33 -4.33 -5.93
CA THR A 168 3.54 -5.13 -5.76
C THR A 168 4.70 -4.32 -5.19
N ALA A 169 5.45 -4.96 -4.30
CA ALA A 169 6.70 -4.46 -3.73
C ALA A 169 7.63 -5.63 -3.36
N GLY A 170 8.81 -5.31 -2.84
CA GLY A 170 9.79 -6.28 -2.36
C GLY A 170 10.88 -6.59 -3.39
N GLU A 171 12.03 -7.02 -2.88
CA GLU A 171 13.25 -7.21 -3.68
C GLU A 171 13.16 -8.36 -4.70
N ALA A 172 12.24 -9.31 -4.48
CA ALA A 172 12.02 -10.44 -5.37
C ALA A 172 10.84 -10.21 -6.34
N ALA A 173 10.19 -9.04 -6.32
CA ALA A 173 8.96 -8.78 -7.06
C ALA A 173 9.13 -8.71 -8.59
N HIS A 174 10.35 -8.46 -9.09
CA HIS A 174 10.61 -8.44 -10.54
C HIS A 174 10.67 -9.82 -11.20
N ARG A 175 10.61 -10.91 -10.40
CA ARG A 175 10.69 -12.27 -10.93
C ARG A 175 9.51 -12.55 -11.88
N PRO A 176 9.75 -12.99 -13.13
CA PRO A 176 8.67 -13.27 -14.09
C PRO A 176 7.60 -14.23 -13.56
N GLU A 177 8.01 -15.28 -12.86
CA GLU A 177 7.14 -16.32 -12.31
C GLU A 177 6.24 -15.79 -11.19
N PHE A 178 6.75 -14.84 -10.40
CA PHE A 178 5.97 -14.12 -9.40
C PHE A 178 4.95 -13.21 -10.08
N LEU A 179 5.37 -12.43 -11.08
CA LEU A 179 4.46 -11.57 -11.84
C LEU A 179 3.36 -12.36 -12.56
N ASP A 180 3.67 -13.55 -13.07
CA ASP A 180 2.68 -14.46 -13.67
C ASP A 180 1.68 -14.99 -12.63
N SER A 181 2.17 -15.32 -11.43
CA SER A 181 1.31 -15.69 -10.31
C SER A 181 0.37 -14.54 -9.94
N LEU A 182 0.87 -13.30 -9.89
CA LEU A 182 0.06 -12.12 -9.61
C LEU A 182 -0.96 -11.81 -10.69
N ARG A 183 -0.59 -11.94 -11.98
CA ARG A 183 -1.56 -11.82 -13.09
C ARG A 183 -2.65 -12.87 -12.99
N SER A 184 -2.31 -14.09 -12.57
CA SER A 184 -3.30 -15.14 -12.33
C SER A 184 -4.22 -14.78 -11.16
N VAL A 185 -3.67 -14.32 -10.04
CA VAL A 185 -4.44 -13.88 -8.87
C VAL A 185 -5.39 -12.75 -9.25
N ALA A 186 -4.90 -11.70 -9.91
CA ALA A 186 -5.70 -10.56 -10.35
C ALA A 186 -6.86 -10.98 -11.26
N LYS A 187 -6.66 -11.95 -12.15
CA LYS A 187 -7.72 -12.52 -13.01
C LYS A 187 -8.74 -13.36 -12.25
N SER A 188 -8.36 -13.98 -11.13
CA SER A 188 -9.22 -14.84 -10.32
C SER A 188 -10.08 -14.08 -9.31
N ILE A 189 -9.60 -12.92 -8.82
CA ILE A 189 -10.32 -12.09 -7.83
C ILE A 189 -11.79 -11.81 -8.21
N PRO A 190 -12.12 -11.40 -9.46
CA PRO A 190 -13.50 -11.04 -9.79
C PRO A 190 -14.49 -12.18 -9.59
N GLN A 191 -14.16 -13.38 -10.09
CA GLN A 191 -15.00 -14.56 -9.93
C GLN A 191 -15.07 -14.99 -8.47
N LEU A 192 -13.94 -14.99 -7.76
CA LEU A 192 -13.88 -15.35 -6.35
C LEU A 192 -14.77 -14.43 -5.51
N ARG A 193 -14.79 -13.13 -5.78
CA ARG A 193 -15.66 -12.18 -5.08
C ARG A 193 -17.14 -12.44 -5.34
N VAL A 194 -17.51 -12.82 -6.57
CA VAL A 194 -18.89 -13.21 -6.92
C VAL A 194 -19.30 -14.49 -6.20
N ASP A 195 -18.44 -15.51 -6.21
CA ASP A 195 -18.68 -16.80 -5.54
C ASP A 195 -18.89 -16.63 -4.02
N HIS A 196 -18.31 -15.57 -3.46
CA HIS A 196 -18.42 -15.19 -2.05
C HIS A 196 -19.43 -14.06 -1.77
N GLY A 197 -20.41 -13.87 -2.65
CA GLY A 197 -21.64 -13.13 -2.35
C GLY A 197 -21.67 -11.65 -2.77
N VAL A 198 -20.67 -11.17 -3.52
CA VAL A 198 -20.73 -9.84 -4.13
C VAL A 198 -21.61 -9.88 -5.38
N ALA A 199 -22.54 -8.92 -5.50
CA ALA A 199 -23.54 -8.90 -6.58
C ALA A 199 -22.94 -8.71 -7.99
N ARG A 200 -21.77 -8.07 -8.10
CA ARG A 200 -21.06 -7.84 -9.36
C ARG A 200 -19.56 -8.15 -9.20
N PRO A 201 -18.90 -8.66 -10.25
CA PRO A 201 -17.45 -8.80 -10.23
C PRO A 201 -16.79 -7.41 -10.10
N PRO A 202 -15.85 -7.20 -9.17
CA PRO A 202 -15.08 -5.96 -9.10
C PRO A 202 -14.12 -5.82 -10.29
N GLU A 203 -13.77 -4.58 -10.62
CA GLU A 203 -12.60 -4.32 -11.46
C GLU A 203 -11.32 -4.59 -10.67
N VAL A 204 -10.29 -5.09 -11.35
CA VAL A 204 -9.02 -5.42 -10.72
C VAL A 204 -7.89 -4.87 -11.56
N GLU A 205 -7.11 -4.01 -10.94
CA GLU A 205 -5.90 -3.44 -11.52
C GLU A 205 -4.66 -4.10 -10.89
N LEU A 206 -3.67 -4.44 -11.71
CA LEU A 206 -2.36 -4.89 -11.25
C LEU A 206 -1.34 -3.77 -11.42
N VAL A 207 -0.78 -3.30 -10.31
CA VAL A 207 0.22 -2.22 -10.27
C VAL A 207 1.58 -2.80 -9.95
N ILE A 208 2.46 -2.76 -10.94
CA ILE A 208 3.85 -3.19 -10.82
C ILE A 208 4.72 -1.95 -10.65
N SER A 209 5.38 -1.83 -9.50
CA SER A 209 6.28 -0.71 -9.23
C SER A 209 7.49 -0.76 -10.15
N ASP A 210 7.94 0.40 -10.65
CA ASP A 210 9.17 0.51 -11.44
C ASP A 210 10.41 0.04 -10.64
N ASP A 211 10.43 0.39 -9.36
CA ASP A 211 11.40 -0.09 -8.37
C ASP A 211 10.65 -0.64 -7.14
N PRO A 212 10.21 -1.90 -7.17
CA PRO A 212 9.46 -2.55 -6.10
C PRO A 212 10.31 -2.74 -4.84
N THR A 213 11.64 -2.81 -4.96
CA THR A 213 12.54 -2.94 -3.81
C THR A 213 12.48 -1.69 -2.94
N PHE A 214 12.50 -0.51 -3.59
CA PHE A 214 12.54 0.77 -2.89
C PHE A 214 11.22 1.55 -2.96
N ALA A 215 10.13 0.97 -3.48
CA ALA A 215 8.84 1.64 -3.64
C ALA A 215 8.37 2.31 -2.34
N ALA A 216 8.33 1.57 -1.23
CA ALA A 216 7.92 2.15 0.04
C ALA A 216 8.87 3.29 0.49
N ALA A 217 10.18 3.12 0.33
CA ALA A 217 11.17 4.15 0.68
C ALA A 217 11.01 5.42 -0.17
N HIS A 218 10.73 5.28 -1.48
CA HIS A 218 10.42 6.40 -2.37
C HIS A 218 9.14 7.14 -1.93
N GLY A 219 8.10 6.40 -1.54
CA GLY A 219 6.89 6.99 -0.96
C GLY A 219 7.12 7.77 0.32
N ALA A 220 7.92 7.22 1.24
CA ALA A 220 8.32 7.90 2.47
C ALA A 220 9.17 9.16 2.20
N ALA A 221 10.04 9.10 1.19
CA ALA A 221 10.80 10.27 0.75
C ALA A 221 9.87 11.36 0.19
N PHE A 222 8.83 11.00 -0.57
CA PHE A 222 7.80 11.94 -0.98
C PHE A 222 7.13 12.58 0.22
N TRP A 223 6.71 11.81 1.23
CA TRP A 223 6.12 12.36 2.45
C TRP A 223 7.03 13.37 3.14
N PHE A 224 8.31 13.02 3.33
CA PHE A 224 9.28 13.92 3.94
C PHE A 224 9.44 15.22 3.15
N ARG A 225 9.54 15.12 1.82
CA ARG A 225 9.64 16.29 0.94
C ARG A 225 8.39 17.17 1.05
N MET A 226 7.24 16.53 1.15
CA MET A 226 5.94 17.15 1.26
C MET A 226 5.73 17.91 2.58
N MET A 227 6.21 17.37 3.70
CA MET A 227 6.22 18.07 4.99
C MET A 227 7.15 19.30 4.99
N THR A 228 8.26 19.22 4.27
CA THR A 228 9.27 20.28 4.22
C THR A 228 8.96 21.38 3.20
N ASP A 229 8.22 21.06 2.15
CA ASP A 229 7.89 21.98 1.06
C ASP A 229 6.44 21.78 0.60
N ARG A 230 5.54 22.66 1.07
CA ARG A 230 4.11 22.63 0.71
C ARG A 230 3.82 23.02 -0.74
N SER A 231 4.80 23.52 -1.49
CA SER A 231 4.68 23.80 -2.93
C SER A 231 5.06 22.59 -3.78
N TYR A 232 5.55 21.50 -3.18
CA TYR A 232 5.96 20.29 -3.89
C TYR A 232 4.86 19.73 -4.80
N CYS A 233 3.60 19.80 -4.36
CA CYS A 233 2.46 19.36 -5.16
C CYS A 233 2.17 20.26 -6.38
N ASP A 234 2.67 21.51 -6.40
CA ASP A 234 2.51 22.43 -7.54
C ASP A 234 3.54 22.14 -8.65
N VAL A 235 4.65 21.46 -8.33
CA VAL A 235 5.80 21.23 -9.23
C VAL A 235 5.65 19.93 -10.03
N LEU A 236 4.87 18.97 -9.53
CA LEU A 236 4.79 17.64 -10.14
C LEU A 236 3.88 17.56 -11.38
N ASP A 237 3.18 18.63 -11.76
CA ASP A 237 2.26 18.68 -12.93
C ASP A 237 1.40 17.38 -13.02
N ILE A 238 0.98 16.86 -11.85
CA ILE A 238 0.08 15.73 -11.74
C ILE A 238 -1.27 16.31 -12.13
N ILE A 239 -1.54 16.33 -13.44
CA ILE A 239 -2.80 16.75 -14.04
C ILE A 239 -3.89 16.03 -13.25
N SER A 240 -4.69 16.82 -12.54
CA SER A 240 -5.87 16.30 -11.87
C SER A 240 -6.74 15.65 -12.94
N GLN A 241 -7.31 14.47 -12.68
CA GLN A 241 -8.31 13.92 -13.60
C GLN A 241 -9.50 14.89 -13.81
N TYR A 242 -9.63 15.93 -12.98
CA TYR A 242 -10.56 17.05 -13.14
C TYR A 242 -10.13 18.13 -14.13
N ASP A 243 -8.84 18.34 -14.43
CA ASP A 243 -8.43 19.31 -15.45
C ASP A 243 -8.85 18.85 -16.85
N MET A 244 -8.94 17.52 -17.07
CA MET A 244 -9.50 16.96 -18.31
C MET A 244 -11.03 17.11 -18.44
N ILE A 245 -11.75 17.24 -17.31
CA ILE A 245 -13.22 17.39 -17.31
C ILE A 245 -13.60 18.87 -17.40
N ARG A 246 -12.78 19.78 -16.86
CA ARG A 246 -13.05 21.22 -16.92
C ARG A 246 -12.90 21.80 -18.33
N ASP A 247 -12.01 21.23 -19.14
CA ASP A 247 -11.86 21.59 -20.56
C ASP A 247 -12.98 21.03 -21.46
N GLY A 248 -13.86 20.16 -20.93
CA GLY A 248 -15.03 19.63 -21.65
C GLY A 248 -16.30 20.48 -21.55
N HIS A 249 -16.30 21.56 -20.78
CA HIS A 249 -17.49 22.41 -20.54
C HIS A 249 -17.36 23.86 -21.01
N SER A 250 -16.53 24.09 -22.01
CA SER A 250 -16.58 25.31 -22.82
C SER A 250 -16.79 24.93 -24.27
N GLU A 251 -18.05 24.68 -24.63
CA GLU A 251 -18.72 25.14 -25.86
C GLU A 251 -20.12 24.52 -25.97
N LEU A 252 -21.14 25.27 -25.51
CA LEU A 252 -22.38 25.62 -26.22
C LEU A 252 -23.29 26.50 -25.33
#